data_AF-A0A1Y1M523-F1
#
_entry.id   AF-A0A1Y1M523-F1
#
_cell.length_a   1.000
_cell.length_b   1.000
_cell.length_c   1.000
_cell.angle_alpha   90.00
_cell.angle_beta   90.00
_cell.angle_gamma   90.00
#
_symmetry.space_group_name_H-M   'P 1'
#
loop_
_entity.id
_entity.type
_entity.pdbx_description
1 polymer ?
#
loop_
_entity_poly.entity_id
_entity_poly.type
_entity_poly.pdbx_seq_one_letter_code
_entity_poly.pdbx_strand_id
1 'polypeptide(L)'
;MTLNDTNVKQFLQEQNSFDLVIVQYLKSDAFHGFCYHYGAPCVMFNSVTSPSFFRDNVGSIASPAYVPELFLALTGEMNIWLRSYNALVHVLTKLSLHLYFYPHQNRLLQKYFPGAPHLDDLIYNVSLVLLNGHTSVSEAIQYTPNTINIAGFHVSTSNELPEDLQRYLDQAVDGAILFSMGSNLPSKYLDVAKRDIFLKTFSKLKQKVLWKWDGDRLPNKSENVLTRHWFPQQEVLGMLL
;
A
#
# COMPACT_ATOMS: atom_id res chain seq x y z
N MET A 1 -12.40 2.98 -13.52
CA MET A 1 -12.85 2.41 -12.23
C MET A 1 -13.13 0.93 -12.45
N THR A 2 -12.49 0.03 -11.71
CA THR A 2 -12.42 -1.43 -11.98
C THR A 2 -13.77 -2.10 -12.21
N LEU A 3 -14.79 -1.82 -11.39
CA LEU A 3 -16.13 -2.42 -11.56
C LEU A 3 -16.83 -2.00 -12.86
N ASN A 4 -16.42 -0.90 -13.48
CA ASN A 4 -16.99 -0.45 -14.75
C ASN A 4 -16.31 -1.09 -15.97
N ASP A 5 -15.21 -1.80 -15.76
CA ASP A 5 -14.43 -2.45 -16.82
C ASP A 5 -15.25 -3.54 -17.52
N THR A 6 -15.10 -3.65 -18.84
CA THR A 6 -15.86 -4.60 -19.65
C THR A 6 -15.56 -6.05 -19.27
N ASN A 7 -14.30 -6.36 -18.97
CA ASN A 7 -13.89 -7.72 -18.60
C ASN A 7 -14.49 -8.10 -17.24
N VAL A 8 -14.55 -7.16 -16.30
CA VAL A 8 -15.15 -7.40 -14.98
C VAL A 8 -16.65 -7.64 -15.09
N LYS A 9 -17.35 -6.84 -15.92
CA LYS A 9 -18.80 -7.05 -16.14
C LYS A 9 -19.09 -8.37 -16.83
N GLN A 10 -18.28 -8.75 -17.81
CA GLN A 10 -18.41 -10.05 -18.48
C GLN A 10 -18.17 -11.19 -17.49
N PHE A 11 -17.10 -11.09 -16.68
CA PHE A 11 -16.78 -12.07 -15.65
C PHE A 11 -17.93 -12.27 -14.64
N LEU A 12 -18.63 -11.19 -14.24
CA LEU A 12 -19.81 -11.26 -13.36
C LEU A 12 -21.06 -11.87 -14.03
N GLN A 13 -21.08 -12.00 -15.35
CA GLN A 13 -22.19 -12.66 -16.08
C GLN A 13 -21.92 -14.14 -16.30
N GLU A 14 -20.67 -14.57 -16.21
CA GLU A 14 -20.28 -15.96 -16.33
C GLU A 14 -20.72 -16.74 -15.08
N GLN A 15 -21.17 -17.98 -15.27
CA GLN A 15 -21.56 -18.86 -14.17
C GLN A 15 -20.34 -19.54 -13.56
N ASN A 16 -19.51 -18.73 -12.91
CA ASN A 16 -18.35 -19.20 -12.16
C ASN A 16 -18.73 -19.46 -10.70
N SER A 17 -18.09 -20.46 -10.10
CA SER A 17 -18.17 -20.75 -8.65
C SER A 17 -16.77 -20.76 -8.07
N PHE A 18 -16.62 -20.26 -6.84
CA PHE A 18 -15.33 -20.16 -6.16
C PHE A 18 -15.45 -20.68 -4.74
N ASP A 19 -14.39 -21.33 -4.25
CA ASP A 19 -14.30 -21.77 -2.86
C ASP A 19 -13.93 -20.62 -1.90
N LEU A 20 -13.38 -19.54 -2.43
CA LEU A 20 -12.85 -18.41 -1.67
C LEU A 20 -12.82 -17.14 -2.53
N VAL A 21 -13.17 -16.00 -1.95
CA VAL A 21 -13.00 -14.69 -2.59
C VAL A 21 -12.08 -13.82 -1.74
N ILE A 22 -10.96 -13.40 -2.33
CA ILE A 22 -10.00 -12.49 -1.69
C ILE A 22 -10.16 -11.10 -2.28
N VAL A 23 -10.47 -10.11 -1.45
CA VAL A 23 -10.65 -8.72 -1.86
C VAL A 23 -9.60 -7.83 -1.22
N GLN A 24 -8.98 -6.96 -2.02
CA GLN A 24 -8.18 -5.88 -1.47
C GLN A 24 -9.07 -4.96 -0.64
N TYR A 25 -8.63 -4.63 0.56
CA TYR A 25 -9.30 -3.75 1.51
C TYR A 25 -8.48 -2.46 1.71
N LEU A 26 -8.65 -1.49 0.80
CA LEU A 26 -8.09 -0.15 0.96
C LEU A 26 -8.94 0.86 0.21
N LYS A 27 -10.01 1.33 0.85
CA LYS A 27 -11.02 2.21 0.24
C LYS A 27 -11.70 1.61 -1.00
N SER A 28 -11.88 0.29 -0.99
CA SER A 28 -12.42 -0.53 -2.09
C SER A 28 -13.63 -1.35 -1.63
N ASP A 29 -14.38 -0.84 -0.66
CA ASP A 29 -15.38 -1.58 0.11
C ASP A 29 -16.53 -2.16 -0.75
N ALA A 30 -16.87 -1.54 -1.88
CA ALA A 30 -17.83 -2.11 -2.83
C ALA A 30 -17.40 -3.48 -3.40
N PHE A 31 -16.12 -3.87 -3.31
CA PHE A 31 -15.64 -5.16 -3.80
C PHE A 31 -16.12 -6.34 -2.94
N HIS A 32 -16.62 -6.13 -1.72
CA HIS A 32 -17.29 -7.21 -0.98
C HIS A 32 -18.53 -7.75 -1.70
N GLY A 33 -19.06 -7.00 -2.66
CA GLY A 33 -20.09 -7.49 -3.58
C GLY A 33 -19.68 -8.75 -4.34
N PHE A 34 -18.38 -8.98 -4.60
CA PHE A 34 -17.90 -10.24 -5.18
C PHE A 34 -18.13 -11.43 -4.24
N CYS A 35 -17.89 -11.24 -2.93
CA CYS A 35 -18.14 -12.29 -1.93
C CYS A 35 -19.64 -12.63 -1.86
N TYR A 36 -20.51 -11.61 -1.93
CA TYR A 36 -21.96 -11.82 -2.02
C TYR A 36 -22.36 -12.54 -3.30
N HIS A 37 -21.88 -12.06 -4.45
CA HIS A 37 -22.27 -12.56 -5.77
C HIS A 37 -21.94 -14.04 -5.97
N TYR A 38 -20.77 -14.47 -5.49
CA TYR A 38 -20.33 -15.86 -5.60
C TYR A 38 -20.72 -16.73 -4.40
N GLY A 39 -21.29 -16.15 -3.34
CA GLY A 39 -21.73 -16.88 -2.14
C GLY A 39 -20.58 -17.60 -1.41
N ALA A 40 -19.33 -17.16 -1.59
CA ALA A 40 -18.14 -17.80 -1.06
C ALA A 40 -17.58 -17.05 0.17
N PRO A 41 -16.83 -17.72 1.06
CA PRO A 41 -16.15 -17.07 2.18
C PRO A 41 -15.30 -15.89 1.74
N CYS A 42 -15.43 -14.77 2.46
CA CYS A 42 -14.78 -13.51 2.12
C CYS A 42 -13.49 -13.34 2.94
N VAL A 43 -12.39 -13.10 2.23
CA VAL A 43 -11.09 -12.78 2.82
C VAL A 43 -10.71 -11.35 2.44
N MET A 44 -10.50 -10.51 3.43
CA MET A 44 -9.94 -9.18 3.21
C MET A 44 -8.42 -9.25 3.19
N PHE A 45 -7.80 -8.57 2.25
CA PHE A 45 -6.35 -8.37 2.21
C PHE A 45 -6.00 -6.89 2.24
N ASN A 46 -5.15 -6.46 3.17
CA ASN A 46 -4.64 -5.10 3.24
C ASN A 46 -3.13 -5.08 3.03
N SER A 47 -2.67 -4.20 2.14
CA SER A 47 -1.25 -4.07 1.77
C SER A 47 -0.45 -3.23 2.76
N VAL A 48 -1.13 -2.54 3.67
CA VAL A 48 -0.55 -1.76 4.77
C VAL A 48 -0.98 -2.30 6.12
N THR A 49 -0.21 -1.98 7.15
CA THR A 49 -0.57 -2.23 8.55
C THR A 49 -1.89 -1.54 8.90
N SER A 50 -2.72 -2.23 9.67
CA SER A 50 -4.06 -1.86 10.14
C SER A 50 -4.28 -0.35 10.41
N PRO A 51 -4.82 0.41 9.43
CA PRO A 51 -5.21 1.80 9.64
C PRO A 51 -6.38 1.91 10.62
N SER A 52 -6.57 3.08 11.25
CA SER A 52 -7.64 3.33 12.23
C SER A 52 -9.03 2.94 11.71
N PHE A 53 -9.36 3.28 10.46
CA PHE A 53 -10.65 2.97 9.82
C PHE A 53 -10.90 1.48 9.57
N PHE A 54 -9.83 0.69 9.38
CA PHE A 54 -9.98 -0.76 9.21
C PHE A 54 -10.36 -1.42 10.54
N ARG A 55 -9.84 -0.90 11.66
CA ARG A 55 -10.01 -1.52 12.97
C ARG A 55 -11.46 -1.54 13.42
N ASP A 56 -12.17 -0.43 13.25
CA ASP A 56 -13.57 -0.32 13.65
C ASP A 56 -14.44 -1.38 12.94
N ASN A 57 -14.13 -1.65 11.66
CA ASN A 57 -14.88 -2.58 10.81
C ASN A 57 -14.68 -4.06 11.17
N VAL A 58 -13.61 -4.38 11.91
CA VAL A 58 -13.34 -5.74 12.40
C VAL A 58 -13.55 -5.86 13.91
N GLY A 59 -14.18 -4.87 14.54
CA GLY A 59 -14.47 -4.89 15.98
C GLY A 59 -13.28 -4.57 16.89
N SER A 60 -12.19 -4.01 16.34
CA SER A 60 -11.05 -3.49 17.12
C SER A 60 -11.19 -1.98 17.26
N ILE A 61 -11.13 -1.45 18.50
CA ILE A 61 -11.26 0.00 18.71
C ILE A 61 -9.90 0.67 18.57
N ALA A 62 -9.76 1.58 17.61
CA ALA A 62 -8.58 2.44 17.47
C ALA A 62 -8.68 3.66 18.40
N SER A 63 -7.98 3.63 19.54
CA SER A 63 -7.97 4.78 20.45
C SER A 63 -7.05 5.89 19.92
N PRO A 64 -7.57 7.11 19.65
CA PRO A 64 -6.74 8.21 19.16
C PRO A 64 -5.75 8.76 20.21
N ALA A 65 -5.81 8.27 21.45
CA ALA A 65 -4.88 8.67 22.51
C ALA A 65 -3.46 8.12 22.32
N TYR A 66 -3.32 6.99 21.62
CA TYR A 66 -2.04 6.32 21.39
C TYR A 66 -1.90 5.70 19.99
N VAL A 67 -2.97 5.68 19.18
CA VAL A 67 -2.92 5.22 17.79
C VAL A 67 -2.89 6.44 16.88
N PRO A 68 -1.78 6.71 16.18
CA PRO A 68 -1.71 7.82 15.24
C PRO A 68 -2.57 7.57 13.99
N GLU A 69 -3.17 8.62 13.45
CA GLU A 69 -3.83 8.59 12.16
C GLU A 69 -2.82 8.41 11.02
N LEU A 70 -3.12 7.52 10.06
CA LEU A 70 -2.17 7.04 9.04
C LEU A 70 -1.48 8.16 8.24
N PHE A 71 -2.13 9.31 8.06
CA PHE A 71 -1.63 10.42 7.26
C PHE A 71 -1.07 11.59 8.09
N LEU A 72 -1.10 11.47 9.42
CA LEU A 72 -0.36 12.36 10.30
C LEU A 72 0.96 11.64 10.59
N ALA A 73 2.09 12.23 10.21
CA ALA A 73 3.42 11.68 10.49
C ALA A 73 3.75 11.71 11.99
N LEU A 74 2.90 11.08 12.80
CA LEU A 74 2.93 10.95 14.25
C LEU A 74 3.26 9.50 14.59
N THR A 75 3.83 9.30 15.77
CA THR A 75 4.10 7.98 16.37
C THR A 75 3.17 7.76 17.56
N GLY A 76 3.21 6.58 18.19
CA GLY A 76 2.55 6.35 19.48
C GLY A 76 3.03 7.30 20.61
N GLU A 77 4.21 7.91 20.46
CA GLU A 77 4.78 8.87 21.41
C GLU A 77 4.25 10.29 21.16
N MET A 78 3.04 10.57 21.65
CA MET A 78 2.41 11.89 21.55
C MET A 78 2.28 12.57 22.91
N ASN A 79 2.57 13.88 22.96
CA ASN A 79 2.17 14.75 24.07
C ASN A 79 0.68 15.11 24.00
N ILE A 80 0.15 15.79 25.01
CA ILE A 80 -1.28 16.11 25.09
C ILE A 80 -1.83 16.90 23.88
N TRP A 81 -1.02 17.79 23.30
CA TRP A 81 -1.41 18.60 22.14
C TRP A 81 -1.47 17.76 20.87
N LEU A 82 -0.44 16.93 20.65
CA LEU A 82 -0.40 15.99 19.54
C LEU A 82 -1.56 14.98 19.64
N ARG A 83 -1.87 14.48 20.84
CA ARG A 83 -3.05 13.60 21.07
C ARG A 83 -4.36 14.31 20.75
N SER A 84 -4.49 15.57 21.16
CA SER A 84 -5.69 16.38 20.89
C SER A 84 -5.87 16.61 19.38
N TYR A 85 -4.78 16.92 18.69
CA TYR A 85 -4.78 17.07 17.23
C TYR A 85 -5.09 15.75 16.52
N ASN A 86 -4.46 14.65 16.94
CA ASN A 86 -4.73 13.32 16.41
C ASN A 86 -6.20 12.91 16.61
N ALA A 87 -6.77 13.18 17.79
CA ALA A 87 -8.18 12.92 18.08
C ALA A 87 -9.12 13.76 17.21
N LEU A 88 -8.81 15.04 16.98
CA LEU A 88 -9.58 15.88 16.06
C LEU A 88 -9.58 15.29 14.64
N VAL A 89 -8.41 14.91 14.12
CA VAL A 89 -8.28 14.33 12.78
C VAL A 89 -8.95 12.95 12.70
N HIS A 90 -8.87 12.14 13.74
CA HIS A 90 -9.57 10.86 13.85
C HIS A 90 -11.08 11.05 13.70
N VAL A 91 -11.67 12.01 14.43
CA VAL A 91 -13.10 12.33 14.35
C VAL A 91 -13.47 12.83 12.95
N LEU A 92 -12.69 13.75 12.38
CA LEU A 92 -12.94 14.26 11.02
C LEU A 92 -12.86 13.15 9.97
N THR A 93 -11.92 12.22 10.12
CA THR A 93 -11.78 11.05 9.25
C THR A 93 -12.99 10.15 9.37
N LYS A 94 -13.46 9.85 10.59
CA LYS A 94 -14.69 9.07 10.81
C LYS A 94 -15.92 9.73 10.20
N LEU A 95 -16.07 11.04 10.38
CA LEU A 95 -17.17 11.80 9.77
C LEU A 95 -17.11 11.75 8.24
N SER A 96 -15.93 11.94 7.65
CA SER A 96 -15.74 11.82 6.20
C SER A 96 -16.10 10.42 5.70
N LEU A 97 -15.70 9.37 6.44
CA LEU A 97 -16.02 7.99 6.10
C LEU A 97 -17.52 7.74 6.11
N HIS A 98 -18.22 8.10 7.19
CA HIS A 98 -19.64 7.79 7.36
C HIS A 98 -20.57 8.68 6.54
N LEU A 99 -20.22 9.97 6.37
CA LEU A 99 -21.09 10.92 5.66
C LEU A 99 -20.89 10.91 4.15
N TYR A 100 -19.71 10.52 3.67
CA TYR A 100 -19.37 10.59 2.25
C TYR A 100 -18.95 9.24 1.67
N PHE A 101 -17.92 8.62 2.25
CA PHE A 101 -17.28 7.46 1.64
C PHE A 101 -18.17 6.20 1.65
N TYR A 102 -18.67 5.76 2.81
CA TYR A 102 -19.51 4.56 2.93
C TYR A 102 -20.82 4.68 2.14
N PRO A 103 -21.56 5.82 2.17
CA PRO A 103 -22.73 5.98 1.30
C PRO A 103 -22.38 5.89 -0.18
N HIS A 104 -21.22 6.41 -0.60
CA HIS A 104 -20.77 6.29 -1.98
C HIS A 104 -20.43 4.84 -2.35
N GLN A 105 -19.69 4.13 -1.48
CA GLN A 105 -19.36 2.71 -1.69
C GLN A 105 -20.61 1.84 -1.72
N ASN A 106 -21.59 2.09 -0.85
CA ASN A 106 -22.85 1.36 -0.85
C ASN A 106 -23.64 1.61 -2.15
N ARG A 107 -23.64 2.83 -2.70
CA ARG A 107 -24.24 3.08 -4.03
C ARG A 107 -23.53 2.31 -5.15
N LEU A 108 -22.20 2.22 -5.10
CA LEU A 108 -21.43 1.43 -6.06
C LEU A 108 -21.75 -0.06 -5.93
N LEU A 109 -21.79 -0.57 -4.70
CA LEU A 109 -22.19 -1.95 -4.38
C LEU A 109 -23.56 -2.27 -5.01
N GLN A 110 -24.59 -1.46 -4.70
CA GLN A 110 -25.94 -1.67 -5.22
C GLN A 110 -26.03 -1.56 -6.74
N LYS A 111 -25.18 -0.72 -7.37
CA LYS A 111 -25.14 -0.56 -8.83
C LYS A 111 -24.58 -1.79 -9.54
N TYR A 112 -23.52 -2.40 -9.02
CA TYR A 112 -22.82 -3.50 -9.70
C TYR A 112 -23.23 -4.90 -9.19
N PHE A 113 -23.78 -4.96 -7.98
CA PHE A 113 -24.24 -6.18 -7.31
C PHE A 113 -25.67 -5.97 -6.80
N PRO A 114 -26.65 -5.87 -7.71
CA PRO A 114 -28.03 -5.61 -7.32
C PRO A 114 -28.57 -6.70 -6.39
N GLY A 115 -29.22 -6.28 -5.29
CA GLY A 115 -29.75 -7.20 -4.27
C GLY A 115 -28.76 -7.58 -3.18
N ALA A 116 -27.51 -7.12 -3.26
CA ALA A 116 -26.57 -7.27 -2.15
C ALA A 116 -27.11 -6.60 -0.86
N PRO A 117 -26.85 -7.17 0.32
CA PRO A 117 -27.09 -6.53 1.61
C PRO A 117 -26.43 -5.14 1.73
N HIS A 118 -26.75 -4.42 2.81
CA HIS A 118 -26.07 -3.17 3.09
C HIS A 118 -24.56 -3.41 3.23
N LEU A 119 -23.74 -2.44 2.81
CA LEU A 119 -22.28 -2.58 2.85
C LEU A 119 -21.76 -3.02 4.23
N ASP A 120 -22.33 -2.46 5.30
CA ASP A 120 -21.95 -2.81 6.68
C ASP A 120 -22.12 -4.32 6.96
N ASP A 121 -23.24 -4.92 6.51
CA ASP A 121 -23.52 -6.35 6.72
C ASP A 121 -22.47 -7.23 6.02
N LEU A 122 -21.99 -6.79 4.85
CA LEU A 122 -20.95 -7.51 4.11
C LEU A 122 -19.57 -7.37 4.76
N ILE A 123 -19.25 -6.17 5.27
CA ILE A 123 -17.98 -5.90 5.95
C ILE A 123 -17.90 -6.68 7.28
N TYR A 124 -18.99 -6.75 8.04
CA TYR A 124 -19.02 -7.52 9.29
C TYR A 124 -19.04 -9.04 9.08
N ASN A 125 -19.37 -9.53 7.87
CA ASN A 125 -19.41 -10.96 7.53
C ASN A 125 -18.11 -11.48 6.88
N VAL A 126 -16.96 -10.99 7.33
CA VAL A 126 -15.65 -11.38 6.81
C VAL A 126 -15.07 -12.53 7.62
N SER A 127 -14.68 -13.59 6.92
CA SER A 127 -14.18 -14.83 7.54
C SER A 127 -12.73 -14.68 8.02
N LEU A 128 -11.91 -13.94 7.27
CA LEU A 128 -10.49 -13.78 7.54
C LEU A 128 -9.97 -12.43 7.04
N VAL A 129 -9.05 -11.84 7.78
CA VAL A 129 -8.31 -10.66 7.36
C VAL A 129 -6.82 -10.93 7.34
N LEU A 130 -6.20 -10.63 6.20
CA LEU A 130 -4.79 -10.71 5.96
C LEU A 130 -4.17 -9.31 5.93
N LEU A 131 -3.27 -9.03 6.88
CA LEU A 131 -2.59 -7.76 6.99
C LEU A 131 -1.12 -7.90 6.62
N ASN A 132 -0.63 -7.03 5.75
CA ASN A 132 0.79 -6.91 5.49
C ASN A 132 1.46 -6.03 6.57
N GLY A 133 1.66 -6.63 7.75
CA GLY A 133 2.27 -6.01 8.91
C GLY A 133 3.01 -7.03 9.78
N HIS A 134 3.84 -6.55 10.71
CA HIS A 134 4.49 -7.39 11.70
C HIS A 134 4.66 -6.64 13.02
N THR A 135 4.51 -7.34 14.15
CA THR A 135 4.53 -6.75 15.49
C THR A 135 5.87 -6.11 15.86
N SER A 136 6.97 -6.50 15.21
CA SER A 136 8.31 -5.92 15.44
C SER A 136 8.48 -4.50 14.89
N VAL A 137 7.63 -4.08 13.94
CA VAL A 137 7.73 -2.78 13.25
C VAL A 137 6.43 -1.97 13.32
N SER A 138 5.41 -2.52 13.97
CA SER A 138 4.08 -1.90 14.08
C SER A 138 3.80 -1.51 15.52
N GLU A 139 2.90 -0.54 15.69
CA GLU A 139 2.38 -0.17 17.01
C GLU A 139 1.73 -1.36 17.72
N ALA A 140 1.80 -1.37 19.04
CA ALA A 140 1.16 -2.38 19.88
C ALA A 140 -0.37 -2.19 19.83
N ILE A 141 -1.03 -2.96 18.96
CA ILE A 141 -2.48 -2.91 18.77
C ILE A 141 -3.16 -4.25 19.04
N GLN A 142 -4.45 -4.19 19.32
CA GLN A 142 -5.30 -5.35 19.50
C GLN A 142 -5.80 -5.86 18.14
N TYR A 143 -5.50 -7.12 17.85
CA TYR A 143 -6.05 -7.85 16.70
C TYR A 143 -7.20 -8.74 17.14
N THR A 144 -8.19 -8.89 16.28
CA THR A 144 -9.22 -9.92 16.45
C THR A 144 -8.69 -11.30 16.04
N PRO A 145 -9.26 -12.40 16.55
CA PRO A 145 -8.80 -13.75 16.22
C PRO A 145 -8.82 -14.10 14.73
N ASN A 146 -9.69 -13.45 13.94
CA ASN A 146 -9.77 -13.61 12.49
C ASN A 146 -8.81 -12.69 11.71
N THR A 147 -7.86 -12.02 12.38
CA THR A 147 -6.87 -11.16 11.74
C THR A 147 -5.48 -11.79 11.82
N ILE A 148 -4.88 -12.06 10.66
CA ILE A 148 -3.55 -12.67 10.53
C ILE A 148 -2.60 -11.69 9.87
N ASN A 149 -1.44 -11.48 10.51
CA ASN A 149 -0.33 -10.74 9.94
C ASN A 149 0.49 -11.66 9.03
N ILE A 150 0.55 -11.32 7.74
CA ILE A 150 1.30 -12.07 6.72
C ILE A 150 2.59 -11.36 6.28
N ALA A 151 3.04 -10.36 7.05
CA ALA A 151 4.40 -9.79 7.08
C ALA A 151 5.30 -10.08 5.87
N GLY A 152 5.10 -9.38 4.74
CA GLY A 152 6.02 -9.51 3.61
C GLY A 152 6.08 -10.90 2.98
N PHE A 153 5.02 -11.73 3.08
CA PHE A 153 4.97 -13.08 2.47
C PHE A 153 5.31 -13.11 0.98
N HIS A 154 5.15 -11.97 0.29
CA HIS A 154 5.46 -11.78 -1.13
C HIS A 154 6.93 -11.44 -1.39
N VAL A 155 7.74 -11.23 -0.34
CA VAL A 155 9.17 -10.93 -0.44
C VAL A 155 9.89 -12.23 -0.76
N SER A 156 10.56 -12.25 -1.92
CA SER A 156 11.39 -13.36 -2.32
C SER A 156 12.66 -13.42 -1.46
N THR A 157 13.15 -14.63 -1.20
CA THR A 157 14.47 -14.85 -0.59
C THR A 157 15.60 -14.90 -1.62
N SER A 158 15.28 -14.84 -2.92
CA SER A 158 16.29 -14.78 -3.96
C SER A 158 17.01 -13.43 -3.92
N ASN A 159 18.34 -13.48 -3.95
CA ASN A 159 19.20 -12.31 -4.12
C ASN A 159 19.85 -12.29 -5.51
N GLU A 160 19.34 -13.07 -6.47
CA GLU A 160 19.92 -13.15 -7.80
C GLU A 160 19.64 -11.86 -8.59
N LEU A 161 20.71 -11.11 -8.84
CA LEU A 161 20.64 -9.92 -9.67
C LEU A 161 20.95 -10.26 -11.14
N PRO A 162 20.34 -9.54 -12.08
CA PRO A 162 20.82 -9.49 -13.45
C PRO A 162 22.33 -9.23 -13.49
N GLU A 163 23.05 -9.94 -14.34
CA GLU A 163 24.52 -9.95 -14.37
C GLU A 163 25.11 -8.53 -14.52
N ASP A 164 24.43 -7.68 -15.28
CA ASP A 164 24.85 -6.29 -15.49
C ASP A 164 24.68 -5.41 -14.23
N LEU A 165 23.64 -5.66 -13.41
CA LEU A 165 23.50 -5.03 -12.09
C LEU A 165 24.49 -5.58 -11.09
N GLN A 166 24.72 -6.89 -11.08
CA GLN A 166 25.70 -7.52 -10.20
C GLN A 166 27.08 -6.91 -10.45
N ARG A 167 27.57 -6.91 -11.70
CA ARG A 167 28.86 -6.28 -12.05
C ARG A 167 28.92 -4.81 -11.69
N TYR A 168 27.81 -4.07 -11.84
CA TYR A 168 27.78 -2.66 -11.46
C TYR A 168 27.93 -2.47 -9.96
N LEU A 169 27.23 -3.28 -9.15
CA LEU A 169 27.28 -3.23 -7.68
C LEU A 169 28.56 -3.82 -7.09
N ASP A 170 29.16 -4.85 -7.71
CA ASP A 170 30.45 -5.42 -7.29
C ASP A 170 31.60 -4.41 -7.33
N GLN A 171 31.49 -3.42 -8.22
CA GLN A 171 32.42 -2.31 -8.35
C GLN A 171 32.12 -1.14 -7.40
N ALA A 172 31.08 -1.22 -6.57
CA ALA A 172 30.66 -0.16 -5.66
C ALA A 172 31.46 -0.19 -4.34
N VAL A 173 32.77 0.08 -4.41
CA VAL A 173 33.69 -0.01 -3.26
C VAL A 173 33.26 0.89 -2.08
N ASP A 174 32.73 2.06 -2.37
CA ASP A 174 32.23 3.02 -1.36
C ASP A 174 30.76 2.77 -0.96
N GLY A 175 30.15 1.68 -1.43
CA GLY A 175 28.74 1.33 -1.25
C GLY A 175 27.83 1.84 -2.38
N ALA A 176 26.54 1.52 -2.27
CA ALA A 176 25.54 1.90 -3.26
C ALA A 176 24.26 2.48 -2.64
N ILE A 177 23.55 3.29 -3.41
CA ILE A 177 22.32 3.99 -3.01
C ILE A 177 21.24 3.67 -4.03
N LEU A 178 20.12 3.11 -3.59
CA LEU A 178 18.92 2.99 -4.40
C LEU A 178 18.02 4.22 -4.17
N PHE A 179 17.80 5.02 -5.21
CA PHE A 179 16.88 6.14 -5.20
C PHE A 179 15.65 5.83 -6.06
N SER A 180 14.50 5.73 -5.40
CA SER A 180 13.21 5.41 -6.02
C SER A 180 12.10 6.23 -5.36
N MET A 181 11.23 6.83 -6.17
CA MET A 181 10.06 7.60 -5.71
C MET A 181 8.77 6.74 -5.72
N GLY A 182 8.92 5.43 -5.88
CA GLY A 182 7.80 4.51 -6.07
C GLY A 182 7.18 4.57 -7.48
N SER A 183 6.03 3.92 -7.64
CA SER A 183 5.26 3.89 -8.89
C SER A 183 4.26 5.05 -9.01
N ASN A 184 3.78 5.59 -7.88
CA ASN A 184 2.74 6.61 -7.85
C ASN A 184 3.24 8.03 -8.17
N LEU A 185 4.53 8.30 -7.95
CA LEU A 185 5.15 9.58 -8.27
C LEU A 185 6.27 9.36 -9.29
N PRO A 186 5.97 9.38 -10.59
CA PRO A 186 6.98 9.15 -11.61
C PRO A 186 8.06 10.23 -11.54
N SER A 187 9.32 9.80 -11.42
CA SER A 187 10.46 10.71 -11.21
C SER A 187 10.67 11.67 -12.39
N LYS A 188 10.17 11.31 -13.58
CA LYS A 188 10.23 12.17 -14.79
C LYS A 188 9.49 13.50 -14.63
N TYR A 189 8.53 13.57 -13.69
CA TYR A 189 7.77 14.78 -13.41
C TYR A 189 8.43 15.67 -12.35
N LEU A 190 9.63 15.31 -11.88
CA LEU A 190 10.42 16.23 -11.06
C LEU A 190 10.73 17.50 -11.85
N ASP A 191 10.41 18.65 -11.25
CA ASP A 191 10.83 19.95 -11.76
C ASP A 191 12.34 19.95 -12.03
N VAL A 192 12.75 20.61 -13.11
CA VAL A 192 14.15 20.69 -13.54
C VAL A 192 15.08 21.10 -12.39
N ALA A 193 14.70 22.12 -11.63
CA ALA A 193 15.48 22.59 -10.49
C ALA A 193 15.71 21.50 -9.42
N LYS A 194 14.66 20.71 -9.09
CA LYS A 194 14.76 19.62 -8.10
C LYS A 194 15.61 18.48 -8.63
N ARG A 195 15.39 18.09 -9.88
CA ARG A 195 16.17 17.04 -10.56
C ARG A 195 17.65 17.40 -10.60
N ASP A 196 17.97 18.65 -10.95
CA ASP A 196 19.35 19.10 -11.07
C ASP A 196 20.05 19.19 -9.70
N ILE A 197 19.32 19.46 -8.62
CA ILE A 197 19.83 19.35 -7.24
C ILE A 197 20.20 17.89 -6.90
N PHE A 198 19.33 16.92 -7.23
CA PHE A 198 19.63 15.50 -7.02
C PHE A 198 20.87 15.08 -7.82
N LEU A 199 20.92 15.43 -9.12
CA LEU A 199 22.07 15.15 -9.98
C LEU A 199 23.38 15.74 -9.44
N LYS A 200 23.36 17.01 -9.01
CA LYS A 200 24.52 17.68 -8.43
C LYS A 200 24.93 17.10 -7.08
N THR A 201 23.97 16.60 -6.31
CA THR A 201 24.26 15.93 -5.04
C THR A 201 24.88 14.56 -5.30
N PHE A 202 24.25 13.74 -6.14
CA PHE A 202 24.72 12.40 -6.49
C PHE A 202 26.10 12.42 -7.13
N SER A 203 26.42 13.42 -7.98
CA SER A 203 27.74 13.53 -8.59
C SER A 203 28.89 13.79 -7.62
N LYS A 204 28.59 14.24 -6.40
CA LYS A 204 29.59 14.45 -5.33
C LYS A 204 29.75 13.24 -4.40
N LEU A 205 28.87 12.25 -4.52
CA LEU A 205 28.94 11.03 -3.72
C LEU A 205 29.94 10.06 -4.34
N LYS A 206 30.66 9.34 -3.48
CA LYS A 206 31.55 8.27 -3.91
C LYS A 206 30.76 6.98 -4.23
N GLN A 207 29.59 6.84 -3.61
CA GLN A 207 28.68 5.72 -3.82
C GLN A 207 28.19 5.64 -5.26
N LYS A 208 27.92 4.42 -5.71
CA LYS A 208 27.15 4.20 -6.93
C LYS A 208 25.66 4.40 -6.65
N VAL A 209 25.00 5.22 -7.46
CA VAL A 209 23.58 5.54 -7.30
C VAL A 209 22.77 4.83 -8.37
N LEU A 210 21.77 4.06 -7.94
CA LEU A 210 20.77 3.42 -8.80
C LEU A 210 19.50 4.27 -8.71
N TRP A 211 19.19 5.02 -9.76
CA TRP A 211 18.01 5.88 -9.80
C TRP A 211 16.93 5.26 -10.68
N LYS A 212 15.82 4.82 -10.09
CA LYS A 212 14.60 4.48 -10.85
C LYS A 212 14.10 5.73 -11.59
N TRP A 213 14.23 5.74 -12.90
CA TRP A 213 13.89 6.87 -13.76
C TRP A 213 12.77 6.53 -14.74
N ASP A 214 11.68 7.30 -14.68
CA ASP A 214 10.45 7.03 -15.44
C ASP A 214 10.39 7.67 -16.85
N GLY A 215 11.53 8.15 -17.39
CA GLY A 215 11.63 8.75 -18.73
C GLY A 215 12.76 8.14 -19.57
N ASP A 216 12.83 8.50 -20.86
CA ASP A 216 13.73 7.82 -21.81
C ASP A 216 15.21 8.09 -21.53
N ARG A 217 15.55 9.34 -21.20
CA ARG A 217 16.93 9.75 -20.88
C ARG A 217 16.93 10.74 -19.73
N LEU A 218 17.81 10.51 -18.76
CA LEU A 218 18.11 11.47 -17.70
C LEU A 218 19.26 12.39 -18.19
N PRO A 219 19.00 13.69 -18.44
CA PRO A 219 20.05 14.63 -18.86
C PRO A 219 21.04 14.87 -17.73
N ASN A 220 22.30 15.18 -18.09
CA ASN A 220 23.36 15.57 -17.15
C ASN A 220 23.64 14.56 -16.02
N LYS A 221 23.37 13.26 -16.25
CA LYS A 221 23.71 12.21 -15.29
C LYS A 221 25.23 12.04 -15.20
N SER A 222 25.75 11.96 -13.97
CA SER A 222 27.15 11.61 -13.72
C SER A 222 27.39 10.11 -13.93
N GLU A 223 28.65 9.72 -14.05
CA GLU A 223 29.05 8.32 -14.31
C GLU A 223 28.66 7.37 -13.17
N ASN A 224 28.66 7.86 -11.92
CA ASN A 224 28.24 7.08 -10.76
C ASN A 224 26.72 6.89 -10.66
N VAL A 225 25.92 7.41 -11.60
CA VAL A 225 24.46 7.27 -11.62
C VAL A 225 24.01 6.32 -12.75
N LEU A 226 23.46 5.18 -12.35
CA LEU A 226 22.79 4.21 -13.22
C LEU A 226 21.28 4.44 -13.17
N THR A 227 20.63 4.50 -14.33
CA THR A 227 19.17 4.70 -14.45
C THR A 227 18.51 3.51 -15.12
N ARG A 228 17.35 3.09 -14.60
CA ARG A 228 16.44 2.13 -15.24
C ARG A 228 14.99 2.53 -14.96
N HIS A 229 14.07 2.09 -15.82
CA HIS A 229 12.63 2.22 -15.56
C HIS A 229 12.19 1.39 -14.35
N TRP A 230 12.80 0.23 -14.16
CA TRP A 230 12.51 -0.66 -13.05
C TRP A 230 13.80 -1.36 -12.59
N PHE A 231 13.97 -1.49 -11.28
CA PHE A 231 15.03 -2.29 -10.66
C PHE A 231 14.38 -3.46 -9.92
N PRO A 232 15.06 -4.63 -9.86
CA PRO A 232 14.71 -5.71 -8.93
C PRO A 232 15.00 -5.22 -7.49
N GLN A 233 14.09 -4.42 -6.94
CA GLN A 233 14.34 -3.63 -5.73
C GLN A 233 14.53 -4.52 -4.50
N GLN A 234 13.84 -5.66 -4.40
CA GLN A 234 14.01 -6.58 -3.27
C GLN A 234 15.42 -7.17 -3.27
N GLU A 235 15.89 -7.62 -4.43
CA GLU A 235 17.18 -8.24 -4.66
C GLU A 235 18.31 -7.22 -4.47
N VAL A 236 18.14 -5.99 -5.00
CA VAL A 236 19.10 -4.90 -4.79
C VAL A 236 19.22 -4.56 -3.31
N LEU A 237 18.10 -4.43 -2.59
CA LEU A 237 18.14 -4.13 -1.16
C LEU A 237 18.70 -5.29 -0.33
N GLY A 238 18.38 -6.54 -0.70
CA GLY A 238 18.92 -7.74 -0.06
C GLY A 238 20.44 -7.87 -0.19
N MET A 239 21.03 -7.31 -1.25
CA MET A 239 22.48 -7.24 -1.44
C MET A 239 23.16 -6.10 -0.67
N LEU A 240 22.41 -5.07 -0.23
CA LEU A 240 22.95 -3.91 0.48
C LEU A 240 22.89 -4.04 2.01
N LEU A 241 22.17 -5.03 2.53
CA LEU A 241 22.01 -5.33 3.96
C LEU A 241 23.01 -6.42 4.39
#